data_AF-A0A9P0YZX8-F1
#
_entry.id   AF-A0A9P0YZX8-F1
#
_cell.length_a   1.000
_cell.length_b   1.000
_cell.length_c   1.000
_cell.angle_alpha   90.00
_cell.angle_beta   90.00
_cell.angle_gamma   90.00
#
_symmetry.space_group_name_H-M   'P 1'
#
loop_
_entity.id
_entity.type
_entity.pdbx_description
1 polymer ?
#
loop_
_entity_poly.entity_id
_entity_poly.type
_entity_poly.pdbx_seq_one_letter_code
_entity_poly.pdbx_strand_id
1 'polypeptide(L)'
;MSTIEIKSATFLHNFVKHSCLIITLSFVIKVAVSLGGDTVNKAPVRFAPSSVDSWVSNAVSSLTRIIGEYHLDGIDIDYEHFEPDSDPDTLVECIGRLITALKKNRVISFASIAPFDDATVQKHYTALWKRYGGVIDYVNFQFYAYDAGTTVKQFISHFNKQRDENYGGGRVLASFVSGGGGGLSPEKGFFKACGELKREGKLDGIFVWCADDSKSNGFKYEKRAQALLADQK
;
A
#
# COMPACT_ATOMS: atom_id res chain seq x y z
N MET A 1 -10.75 -24.64 15.21
CA MET A 1 -9.43 -24.14 14.80
C MET A 1 -9.45 -24.02 13.28
N SER A 2 -9.74 -22.84 12.76
CA SER A 2 -9.88 -22.58 11.33
C SER A 2 -8.54 -22.13 10.76
N THR A 3 -7.79 -23.07 10.21
CA THR A 3 -6.74 -22.83 9.23
C THR A 3 -7.37 -22.19 7.99
N ILE A 4 -7.07 -20.92 7.71
CA ILE A 4 -7.29 -20.34 6.37
C ILE A 4 -6.18 -20.88 5.49
N GLU A 5 -6.42 -22.08 4.97
CA GLU A 5 -5.75 -22.64 3.82
C GLU A 5 -6.25 -21.83 2.60
N ILE A 6 -5.36 -21.18 1.85
CA ILE A 6 -5.73 -20.54 0.57
C ILE A 6 -6.00 -21.68 -0.44
N LYS A 7 -7.15 -22.33 -0.28
CA LYS A 7 -7.66 -23.40 -1.12
C LYS A 7 -8.64 -22.80 -2.13
N SER A 8 -8.36 -23.08 -3.40
CA SER A 8 -9.27 -22.99 -4.56
C SER A 8 -9.55 -21.60 -5.13
N ALA A 9 -9.47 -21.54 -6.47
CA ALA A 9 -9.73 -20.43 -7.39
C ALA A 9 -11.14 -19.82 -7.31
N THR A 10 -11.98 -20.24 -6.36
CA THR A 10 -13.30 -19.66 -6.07
C THR A 10 -13.19 -18.36 -5.26
N PHE A 11 -12.01 -18.03 -4.72
CA PHE A 11 -11.77 -16.85 -3.88
C PHE A 11 -11.64 -15.52 -4.66
N LEU A 12 -11.42 -15.59 -5.98
CA LEU A 12 -11.17 -14.39 -6.81
C LEU A 12 -12.41 -13.53 -7.10
N HIS A 13 -13.62 -14.08 -7.01
CA HIS A 13 -14.85 -13.31 -7.28
C HIS A 13 -15.15 -12.25 -6.20
N ASN A 14 -14.55 -12.36 -5.01
CA ASN A 14 -14.71 -11.39 -3.92
C ASN A 14 -13.46 -10.53 -3.67
N PHE A 15 -12.34 -10.80 -4.36
CA PHE A 15 -11.07 -10.08 -4.16
C PHE A 15 -10.99 -8.79 -5.01
N VAL A 16 -11.82 -8.64 -6.03
CA VAL A 16 -11.86 -7.44 -6.90
C VAL A 16 -12.79 -6.35 -6.33
N LYS A 17 -12.69 -6.05 -5.04
CA LYS A 17 -13.36 -4.88 -4.42
C LYS A 17 -12.39 -3.80 -3.94
N HIS A 18 -11.10 -3.97 -4.17
CA HIS A 18 -10.05 -3.12 -3.61
C HIS A 18 -9.00 -2.80 -4.67
N SER A 19 -9.41 -2.08 -5.73
CA SER A 19 -8.47 -1.61 -6.76
C SER A 19 -7.81 -0.31 -6.31
N CYS A 20 -6.59 -0.42 -5.77
CA CYS A 20 -5.72 0.73 -5.47
C CYS A 20 -5.02 1.19 -6.75
N LEU A 21 -5.06 2.49 -7.06
CA LEU A 21 -4.39 3.07 -8.22
C LEU A 21 -3.14 3.82 -7.79
N ILE A 22 -1.97 3.27 -8.12
CA ILE A 22 -0.68 3.96 -7.98
C ILE A 22 -0.42 4.76 -9.26
N ILE A 23 -0.27 6.08 -9.12
CA ILE A 23 0.03 6.99 -10.22
C ILE A 23 1.47 7.46 -10.08
N THR A 24 2.33 6.96 -10.98
CA THR A 24 3.74 7.35 -11.08
C THR A 24 4.02 7.95 -12.46
N LEU A 25 5.22 8.51 -12.65
CA LEU A 25 5.65 9.10 -13.93
C LEU A 25 5.98 8.06 -15.03
N SER A 26 5.59 6.79 -14.86
CA SER A 26 5.78 5.72 -15.86
C SER A 26 4.69 5.72 -16.93
N PHE A 27 5.07 5.61 -18.21
CA PHE A 27 4.14 5.43 -19.34
C PHE A 27 3.65 3.98 -19.51
N VAL A 28 4.20 3.04 -18.74
CA VAL A 28 3.79 1.63 -18.74
C VAL A 28 2.89 1.39 -17.54
N ILE A 29 1.66 0.93 -17.80
CA ILE A 29 0.74 0.47 -16.77
C ILE A 29 1.23 -0.88 -16.26
N LYS A 30 1.30 -1.00 -14.93
CA LYS A 30 1.58 -2.24 -14.22
C LYS A 30 0.41 -2.57 -13.29
N VAL A 31 0.14 -3.85 -13.10
CA VAL A 31 -0.94 -4.31 -12.24
C VAL A 31 -0.36 -5.16 -11.10
N ALA A 32 -0.71 -4.83 -9.86
CA ALA A 32 -0.31 -5.59 -8.68
C ALA A 32 -1.54 -6.09 -7.91
N VAL A 33 -1.32 -7.10 -7.06
CA VAL A 33 -2.31 -7.57 -6.09
C VAL A 33 -1.94 -7.12 -4.68
N SER A 34 -2.89 -6.52 -3.96
CA SER A 34 -2.71 -6.16 -2.55
C SER A 34 -3.11 -7.32 -1.64
N LEU A 35 -2.35 -7.52 -0.56
CA LEU A 35 -2.48 -8.64 0.37
C LEU A 35 -2.89 -8.14 1.75
N GLY A 36 -3.95 -8.72 2.30
CA GLY A 36 -4.50 -8.32 3.59
C GLY A 36 -5.87 -7.66 3.43
N GLY A 37 -5.92 -6.36 3.66
CA GLY A 37 -7.11 -5.53 3.76
C GLY A 37 -7.76 -5.60 5.14
N ASP A 38 -8.78 -4.76 5.35
CA ASP A 38 -9.50 -4.67 6.63
C ASP A 38 -10.26 -5.98 6.97
N THR A 39 -11.18 -6.44 6.11
CA THR A 39 -12.04 -7.59 6.43
C THR A 39 -12.28 -8.58 5.28
N VAL A 40 -12.53 -9.85 5.65
CA VAL A 40 -13.12 -10.89 4.79
C VAL A 40 -14.38 -11.40 5.47
N ASN A 41 -15.52 -11.36 4.77
CA ASN A 41 -16.82 -11.73 5.33
C ASN A 41 -17.14 -11.01 6.66
N LYS A 42 -16.77 -9.72 6.76
CA LYS A 42 -16.91 -8.86 7.96
C LYS A 42 -16.03 -9.27 9.15
N ALA A 43 -15.13 -10.24 9.00
CA ALA A 43 -14.15 -10.59 10.01
C ALA A 43 -12.81 -9.91 9.70
N PRO A 44 -12.11 -9.32 10.69
CA PRO A 44 -10.79 -8.72 10.49
C PRO A 44 -9.78 -9.70 9.89
N VAL A 45 -9.03 -9.25 8.89
CA VAL A 45 -7.95 -10.07 8.28
C VAL A 45 -6.70 -9.99 9.16
N ARG A 46 -6.63 -10.88 10.15
CA ARG A 46 -5.49 -10.92 11.08
C ARG A 46 -4.26 -11.58 10.47
N PHE A 47 -3.11 -10.94 10.62
CA PHE A 47 -1.82 -11.55 10.31
C PHE A 47 -1.41 -12.52 11.42
N ALA A 48 -1.69 -13.81 11.23
CA ALA A 48 -1.46 -14.86 12.22
C ALA A 48 -0.86 -16.14 11.60
N PRO A 49 0.43 -16.13 11.20
CA PRO A 49 1.10 -17.31 10.67
C PRO A 49 1.33 -18.36 11.76
N SER A 50 1.26 -19.65 11.41
CA SER A 50 1.61 -20.74 12.34
C SER A 50 3.12 -20.88 12.55
N SER A 51 3.90 -20.60 11.51
CA SER A 51 5.35 -20.43 11.57
C SER A 51 5.80 -19.57 10.40
N VAL A 52 6.95 -18.91 10.51
CA VAL A 52 7.51 -18.12 9.41
C VAL A 52 7.76 -19.00 8.18
N ASP A 53 8.38 -20.17 8.34
CA ASP A 53 8.76 -21.02 7.21
C ASP A 53 7.55 -21.57 6.46
N SER A 54 6.55 -22.09 7.19
CA SER A 54 5.32 -22.60 6.56
C SER A 54 4.55 -21.49 5.84
N TRP A 55 4.46 -20.30 6.46
CA TRP A 55 3.78 -19.16 5.85
C TRP A 55 4.49 -18.69 4.58
N VAL A 56 5.81 -18.49 4.64
CA VAL A 56 6.61 -18.03 3.48
C VAL A 56 6.53 -19.03 2.33
N SER A 57 6.70 -20.33 2.61
CA SER A 57 6.62 -21.36 1.57
C SER A 57 5.24 -21.37 0.88
N ASN A 58 4.16 -21.30 1.67
CA ASN A 58 2.81 -21.28 1.14
C ASN A 58 2.50 -19.99 0.37
N ALA A 59 2.91 -18.84 0.90
CA ALA A 59 2.71 -17.54 0.26
C ALA A 59 3.48 -17.44 -1.07
N VAL A 60 4.76 -17.82 -1.11
CA VAL A 60 5.57 -17.82 -2.35
C VAL A 60 4.93 -18.72 -3.41
N SER A 61 4.56 -19.96 -3.05
CA SER A 61 3.96 -20.91 -4.00
C SER A 61 2.62 -20.42 -4.53
N SER A 62 1.71 -20.00 -3.65
CA SER A 62 0.37 -19.56 -4.03
C SER A 62 0.38 -18.25 -4.82
N LEU A 63 1.16 -17.26 -4.40
CA LEU A 63 1.26 -15.97 -5.10
C LEU A 63 1.96 -16.12 -6.44
N THR A 64 2.97 -16.98 -6.57
CA THR A 64 3.60 -17.26 -7.89
C THR A 64 2.56 -17.76 -8.90
N ARG A 65 1.65 -18.65 -8.47
CA ARG A 65 0.56 -19.12 -9.32
C ARG A 65 -0.42 -18.01 -9.68
N ILE A 66 -0.90 -17.25 -8.69
CA ILE A 66 -1.86 -16.15 -8.93
C ILE A 66 -1.25 -15.09 -9.85
N ILE A 67 -0.02 -14.67 -9.59
CA ILE A 67 0.69 -13.68 -10.39
C ILE A 67 0.87 -14.18 -11.83
N GLY A 68 1.25 -15.44 -12.02
CA GLY A 68 1.38 -16.05 -13.35
C GLY A 68 0.05 -16.15 -14.10
N GLU A 69 -1.03 -16.53 -13.41
CA GLU A 69 -2.38 -16.69 -13.98
C GLU A 69 -2.99 -15.35 -14.43
N TYR A 70 -2.78 -14.28 -13.64
CA TYR A 70 -3.37 -12.96 -13.90
C TYR A 70 -2.39 -11.98 -14.56
N HIS A 71 -1.19 -12.44 -14.92
CA HIS A 71 -0.12 -11.62 -15.52
C HIS A 71 0.20 -10.36 -14.72
N LEU A 72 0.31 -10.51 -13.40
CA LEU A 72 0.58 -9.39 -12.50
C LEU A 72 2.07 -9.04 -12.47
N ASP A 73 2.36 -7.78 -12.19
CA ASP A 73 3.70 -7.21 -12.17
C ASP A 73 4.29 -7.08 -10.76
N GLY A 74 3.46 -7.20 -9.72
CA GLY A 74 3.84 -6.83 -8.36
C GLY A 74 2.86 -7.27 -7.28
N ILE A 75 3.25 -7.00 -6.03
CA ILE A 75 2.41 -7.15 -4.84
C ILE A 75 2.42 -5.89 -3.99
N ASP A 76 1.37 -5.69 -3.22
CA ASP A 76 1.25 -4.67 -2.18
C ASP A 76 0.90 -5.33 -0.85
N ILE A 77 1.47 -4.86 0.26
CA ILE A 77 1.25 -5.41 1.59
C ILE A 77 0.39 -4.44 2.39
N ASP A 78 -0.82 -4.86 2.73
CA ASP A 78 -1.86 -4.05 3.35
C ASP A 78 -2.57 -4.81 4.49
N TYR A 79 -1.78 -5.51 5.32
CA TYR A 79 -2.30 -6.04 6.58
C TYR A 79 -2.48 -4.90 7.58
N GLU A 80 -3.68 -4.79 8.14
CA GLU A 80 -4.06 -3.74 9.10
C GLU A 80 -4.32 -4.29 10.52
N HIS A 81 -4.53 -5.61 10.63
CA HIS A 81 -4.89 -6.27 11.89
C HIS A 81 -3.81 -7.23 12.37
N PHE A 82 -3.31 -6.99 13.57
CA PHE A 82 -2.29 -7.79 14.23
C PHE A 82 -2.82 -8.38 15.54
N GLU A 83 -2.22 -9.48 15.99
CA GLU A 83 -2.53 -10.00 17.32
C GLU A 83 -2.11 -8.98 18.40
N PRO A 84 -2.88 -8.82 19.48
CA PRO A 84 -2.46 -8.02 20.63
C PRO A 84 -1.07 -8.47 21.11
N ASP A 85 -0.20 -7.51 21.40
CA ASP A 85 1.19 -7.75 21.84
C ASP A 85 2.07 -8.53 20.86
N SER A 86 1.64 -8.69 19.60
CA SER A 86 2.48 -9.33 18.58
C SER A 86 3.80 -8.58 18.40
N ASP A 87 4.85 -9.40 18.36
CA ASP A 87 6.18 -8.93 18.01
C ASP A 87 6.29 -8.72 16.49
N PRO A 88 6.86 -7.59 16.03
CA PRO A 88 7.02 -7.33 14.61
C PRO A 88 7.83 -8.37 13.85
N ASP A 89 8.77 -9.09 14.50
CA ASP A 89 9.71 -9.94 13.77
C ASP A 89 8.99 -11.03 12.98
N THR A 90 7.86 -11.53 13.46
CA THR A 90 7.09 -12.55 12.72
C THR A 90 6.58 -11.99 11.39
N LEU A 91 6.03 -10.77 11.37
CA LEU A 91 5.62 -10.11 10.13
C LEU A 91 6.82 -9.76 9.27
N VAL A 92 7.86 -9.18 9.87
CA VAL A 92 9.06 -8.72 9.18
C VAL A 92 9.72 -9.87 8.42
N GLU A 93 9.89 -11.02 9.07
CA GLU A 93 10.49 -12.19 8.42
C GLU A 93 9.56 -12.82 7.38
N CYS A 94 8.26 -12.91 7.64
CA CYS A 94 7.31 -13.45 6.66
C CYS A 94 7.28 -12.60 5.38
N ILE A 95 7.02 -11.30 5.51
CA ILE A 95 6.85 -10.39 4.38
C ILE A 95 8.19 -10.12 3.68
N GLY A 96 9.26 -9.89 4.46
CA GLY A 96 10.59 -9.64 3.92
C GLY A 96 11.12 -10.80 3.09
N ARG A 97 11.00 -12.03 3.59
CA ARG A 97 11.40 -13.24 2.85
C ARG A 97 10.51 -13.50 1.65
N LEU A 98 9.20 -13.24 1.75
CA LEU A 98 8.27 -13.35 0.62
C LEU A 98 8.69 -12.43 -0.54
N ILE A 99 8.83 -11.12 -0.28
CA ILE A 99 9.18 -10.13 -1.31
C ILE A 99 10.54 -10.47 -1.93
N THR A 100 11.52 -10.81 -1.08
CA THR A 100 12.86 -11.21 -1.53
C THR A 100 12.81 -12.43 -2.44
N ALA A 101 12.05 -13.46 -2.08
CA ALA A 101 11.93 -14.68 -2.88
C ALA A 101 11.25 -14.41 -4.23
N LEU A 102 10.13 -13.67 -4.23
CA LEU A 102 9.40 -13.34 -5.47
C LEU A 102 10.26 -12.49 -6.43
N LYS A 103 11.00 -11.51 -5.92
CA LYS A 103 11.93 -10.70 -6.73
C LYS A 103 13.10 -11.52 -7.24
N LYS A 104 13.75 -12.33 -6.39
CA LYS A 104 14.88 -13.19 -6.77
C LYS A 104 14.49 -14.18 -7.87
N ASN A 105 13.27 -14.72 -7.79
CA ASN A 105 12.72 -15.65 -8.78
C ASN A 105 12.13 -14.95 -10.01
N ARG A 106 12.21 -13.61 -10.09
CA ARG A 106 11.67 -12.78 -11.18
C ARG A 106 10.16 -12.98 -11.41
N VAL A 107 9.43 -13.30 -10.34
CA VAL A 107 7.96 -13.43 -10.37
C VAL A 107 7.31 -12.05 -10.36
N ILE A 108 7.89 -11.10 -9.64
CA ILE A 108 7.44 -9.71 -9.58
C ILE A 108 8.55 -8.75 -9.97
N SER A 109 8.15 -7.60 -10.53
CA SER A 109 9.04 -6.49 -10.86
C SER A 109 9.07 -5.40 -9.79
N PHE A 110 8.03 -5.32 -8.94
CA PHE A 110 7.98 -4.38 -7.83
C PHE A 110 7.16 -4.89 -6.64
N ALA A 111 7.39 -4.30 -5.47
CA ALA A 111 6.59 -4.50 -4.27
C ALA A 111 6.35 -3.17 -3.53
N SER A 112 5.19 -3.04 -2.88
CA SER A 112 4.87 -1.90 -2.01
C SER A 112 4.32 -2.33 -0.66
N ILE A 113 4.28 -1.38 0.27
CA ILE A 113 3.64 -1.52 1.59
C ILE A 113 2.66 -0.37 1.81
N ALA A 114 1.55 -0.60 2.51
CA ALA A 114 0.48 0.38 2.72
C ALA A 114 0.23 0.73 4.21
N PRO A 115 1.22 1.23 4.95
CA PRO A 115 1.05 1.59 6.36
C PRO A 115 0.20 2.86 6.55
N PHE A 116 -0.30 3.06 7.77
CA PHE A 116 -0.97 4.29 8.20
C PHE A 116 -0.60 4.67 9.64
N ASP A 117 -1.03 5.85 10.10
CA ASP A 117 -0.61 6.40 11.40
C ASP A 117 -1.35 5.80 12.61
N ASP A 118 -1.28 4.48 12.73
CA ASP A 118 -1.65 3.72 13.92
C ASP A 118 -0.39 3.16 14.60
N ALA A 119 -0.38 3.13 15.94
CA ALA A 119 0.80 2.72 16.70
C ALA A 119 1.20 1.26 16.43
N THR A 120 0.23 0.36 16.29
CA THR A 120 0.49 -1.05 16.03
C THR A 120 0.94 -1.26 14.60
N VAL A 121 0.25 -0.65 13.63
CA VAL A 121 0.61 -0.71 12.20
C VAL A 121 2.00 -0.13 11.98
N GLN A 122 2.29 1.06 12.48
CA GLN A 122 3.61 1.69 12.35
C GLN A 122 4.71 0.83 12.96
N LYS A 123 4.50 0.24 14.15
CA LYS A 123 5.47 -0.64 14.80
C LYS A 123 5.89 -1.79 13.86
N HIS A 124 4.95 -2.39 13.14
CA HIS A 124 5.21 -3.49 12.22
C HIS A 124 5.87 -3.04 10.92
N TYR A 125 5.31 -2.03 10.24
CA TYR A 125 5.80 -1.61 8.92
C TYR A 125 7.13 -0.84 8.97
N THR A 126 7.39 -0.06 10.02
CA THR A 126 8.71 0.59 10.18
C THR A 126 9.81 -0.43 10.50
N ALA A 127 9.50 -1.48 11.27
CA ALA A 127 10.42 -2.60 11.48
C ALA A 127 10.69 -3.36 10.18
N LEU A 128 9.65 -3.60 9.37
CA LEU A 128 9.79 -4.21 8.05
C LEU A 128 10.65 -3.35 7.13
N TRP A 129 10.40 -2.04 7.06
CA TRP A 129 11.18 -1.10 6.27
C TRP A 129 12.65 -1.09 6.68
N LYS A 130 12.94 -1.04 7.99
CA LYS A 130 14.31 -1.03 8.50
C LYS A 130 15.11 -2.26 8.09
N ARG A 131 14.48 -3.45 8.04
CA ARG A 131 15.17 -4.71 7.74
C ARG A 131 15.15 -5.08 6.25
N TYR A 132 14.06 -4.77 5.55
CA TYR A 132 13.80 -5.20 4.18
C TYR A 132 13.46 -4.07 3.20
N GLY A 133 13.64 -2.79 3.58
CA GLY A 133 13.37 -1.64 2.71
C GLY A 133 14.12 -1.67 1.37
N GLY A 134 15.28 -2.32 1.31
CA GLY A 134 16.03 -2.51 0.06
C GLY A 134 15.35 -3.38 -1.00
N VAL A 135 14.31 -4.16 -0.64
CA VAL A 135 13.50 -4.94 -1.59
C VAL A 135 12.10 -4.35 -1.80
N ILE A 136 11.75 -3.24 -1.15
CA ILE A 136 10.44 -2.58 -1.24
C ILE A 136 10.58 -1.30 -2.07
N ASP A 137 9.75 -1.15 -3.10
CA ASP A 137 9.89 -0.09 -4.10
C ASP A 137 9.14 1.18 -3.73
N TYR A 138 7.97 1.05 -3.09
CA TYR A 138 7.07 2.14 -2.77
C TYR A 138 6.46 1.97 -1.38
N VAL A 139 6.20 3.10 -0.73
CA VAL A 139 5.41 3.17 0.51
C VAL A 139 4.13 3.93 0.21
N ASN A 140 3.03 3.18 0.08
CA ASN A 140 1.68 3.67 -0.15
C ASN A 140 1.09 4.14 1.20
N PHE A 141 1.72 5.12 1.85
CA PHE A 141 1.28 5.58 3.17
C PHE A 141 -0.14 6.16 3.11
N GLN A 142 -1.06 5.62 3.90
CA GLN A 142 -2.48 5.98 3.83
C GLN A 142 -2.76 7.31 4.57
N PHE A 143 -2.43 8.44 3.94
CA PHE A 143 -2.64 9.77 4.51
C PHE A 143 -4.12 10.11 4.73
N TYR A 144 -5.04 9.38 4.13
CA TYR A 144 -6.47 9.49 4.41
C TYR A 144 -6.89 8.91 5.77
N ALA A 145 -6.00 8.19 6.47
CA ALA A 145 -6.24 7.76 7.85
C ALA A 145 -6.07 8.89 8.88
N TYR A 146 -5.49 10.04 8.47
CA TYR A 146 -5.49 11.24 9.30
C TYR A 146 -6.89 11.84 9.43
N ASP A 147 -7.06 12.79 10.37
CA ASP A 147 -8.35 13.46 10.61
C ASP A 147 -8.86 14.20 9.36
N ALA A 148 -10.17 14.20 9.13
CA ALA A 148 -10.82 14.85 7.97
C ALA A 148 -10.69 16.40 7.95
N GLY A 149 -10.25 16.99 9.07
CA GLY A 149 -9.89 18.39 9.24
C GLY A 149 -8.43 18.71 8.92
N THR A 150 -7.63 17.73 8.47
CA THR A 150 -6.22 17.93 8.10
C THR A 150 -6.06 19.08 7.12
N THR A 151 -5.27 20.08 7.50
CA THR A 151 -4.93 21.23 6.67
C THR A 151 -3.74 20.94 5.73
N VAL A 152 -3.51 21.80 4.73
CA VAL A 152 -2.34 21.72 3.84
C VAL A 152 -1.02 21.65 4.63
N LYS A 153 -0.87 22.50 5.65
CA LYS A 153 0.34 22.54 6.48
C LYS A 153 0.52 21.25 7.28
N GLN A 154 -0.56 20.73 7.88
CA GLN A 154 -0.51 19.46 8.60
C GLN A 154 -0.18 18.30 7.67
N PHE A 155 -0.80 18.23 6.48
CA PHE A 155 -0.51 17.20 5.49
C PHE A 155 0.98 17.18 5.11
N ILE A 156 1.57 18.34 4.79
CA ILE A 156 3.00 18.42 4.46
C ILE A 156 3.88 18.00 5.64
N SER A 157 3.51 18.38 6.86
CA SER A 157 4.22 17.95 8.08
C SER A 157 4.14 16.44 8.26
N HIS A 158 2.96 15.84 8.09
CA HIS A 158 2.78 14.39 8.17
C HIS A 158 3.58 13.69 7.07
N PHE A 159 3.52 14.20 5.84
CA PHE A 159 4.27 13.65 4.71
C PHE A 159 5.78 13.64 4.97
N ASN A 160 6.35 14.76 5.39
CA ASN A 160 7.78 14.84 5.71
C ASN A 160 8.15 13.90 6.87
N LYS A 161 7.33 13.79 7.92
CA LYS A 161 7.56 12.84 9.02
C LYS A 161 7.64 11.39 8.50
N GLN A 162 6.67 10.98 7.68
CA GLN A 162 6.67 9.61 7.16
C GLN A 162 7.86 9.36 6.21
N ARG A 163 8.15 10.31 5.32
CA ARG A 163 9.23 10.19 4.32
C ARG A 163 10.63 10.25 4.91
N ASP A 164 10.87 11.20 5.81
CA ASP A 164 12.23 11.52 6.25
C ASP A 164 12.62 10.76 7.52
N GLU A 165 11.65 10.38 8.37
CA GLU A 165 11.91 9.68 9.65
C GLU A 165 11.54 8.20 9.56
N ASN A 166 10.28 7.86 9.27
CA ASN A 166 9.79 6.48 9.37
C ASN A 166 10.22 5.59 8.20
N TYR A 167 10.21 6.14 6.99
CA TYR A 167 10.52 5.43 5.74
C TYR A 167 11.67 6.11 4.98
N GLY A 168 12.65 6.62 5.73
CA GLY A 168 13.83 7.32 5.22
C GLY A 168 14.50 6.58 4.06
N GLY A 169 14.79 7.33 2.98
CA GLY A 169 15.38 6.79 1.74
C GLY A 169 14.40 6.04 0.83
N GLY A 170 13.14 5.87 1.25
CA GLY A 170 12.08 5.25 0.47
C GLY A 170 11.31 6.24 -0.41
N ARG A 171 10.52 5.70 -1.33
CA ARG A 171 9.55 6.46 -2.14
C ARG A 171 8.19 6.44 -1.45
N VAL A 172 7.97 7.39 -0.54
CA VAL A 172 6.66 7.59 0.09
C VAL A 172 5.75 8.36 -0.86
N LEU A 173 4.61 7.77 -1.19
CA LEU A 173 3.64 8.36 -2.11
C LEU A 173 2.61 9.19 -1.33
N ALA A 174 2.24 10.36 -1.86
CA ALA A 174 1.12 11.12 -1.30
C ALA A 174 -0.19 10.39 -1.61
N SER A 175 -1.22 10.53 -0.77
CA SER A 175 -2.46 9.78 -0.99
C SER A 175 -3.71 10.44 -0.47
N PHE A 176 -4.83 10.07 -1.07
CA PHE A 176 -6.17 10.48 -0.66
C PHE A 176 -7.18 9.36 -0.90
N VAL A 177 -8.29 9.44 -0.16
CA VAL A 177 -9.47 8.60 -0.37
C VAL A 177 -10.49 9.33 -1.24
N SER A 178 -11.01 8.69 -2.28
CA SER A 178 -11.96 9.27 -3.23
C SER A 178 -13.41 9.21 -2.74
N GLY A 179 -13.75 8.23 -1.89
CA GLY A 179 -15.03 8.15 -1.18
C GLY A 179 -15.19 9.18 -0.04
N GLY A 180 -14.13 9.94 0.27
CA GLY A 180 -14.10 10.85 1.42
C GLY A 180 -13.88 10.12 2.74
N GLY A 181 -14.02 10.84 3.85
CA GLY A 181 -13.98 10.26 5.21
C GLY A 181 -12.77 10.66 6.05
N GLY A 182 -11.61 10.95 5.46
CA GLY A 182 -10.41 11.31 6.22
C GLY A 182 -9.33 12.03 5.41
N GLY A 183 -8.30 12.49 6.13
CA GLY A 183 -7.15 13.22 5.61
C GLY A 183 -7.47 14.55 4.95
N LEU A 184 -6.49 15.05 4.18
CA LEU A 184 -6.64 16.26 3.37
C LEU A 184 -7.33 15.91 2.05
N SER A 185 -8.59 16.34 1.87
CA SER A 185 -9.37 15.98 0.69
C SER A 185 -8.89 16.67 -0.61
N PRO A 186 -9.18 16.06 -1.78
CA PRO A 186 -8.95 16.66 -3.10
C PRO A 186 -9.46 18.10 -3.26
N GLU A 187 -10.62 18.41 -2.67
CA GLU A 187 -11.28 19.73 -2.73
C GLU A 187 -10.73 20.72 -1.72
N LYS A 188 -10.18 20.24 -0.59
CA LYS A 188 -9.72 21.07 0.54
C LYS A 188 -8.24 21.43 0.47
N GLY A 189 -7.52 21.03 -0.57
CA GLY A 189 -6.16 21.49 -0.82
C GLY A 189 -5.11 20.39 -1.01
N PHE A 190 -5.51 19.12 -1.15
CA PHE A 190 -4.57 18.02 -1.43
C PHE A 190 -3.61 18.33 -2.59
N PHE A 191 -4.14 18.79 -3.73
CA PHE A 191 -3.32 19.12 -4.89
C PHE A 191 -2.45 20.37 -4.68
N LYS A 192 -2.83 21.28 -3.78
CA LYS A 192 -1.97 22.39 -3.39
C LYS A 192 -0.76 21.86 -2.61
N ALA A 193 -0.99 20.99 -1.64
CA ALA A 193 0.07 20.32 -0.87
C ALA A 193 1.00 19.51 -1.79
N CYS A 194 0.44 18.72 -2.71
CA CYS A 194 1.24 17.97 -3.70
C CYS A 194 2.05 18.90 -4.60
N GLY A 195 1.50 20.05 -5.02
CA GLY A 195 2.24 21.04 -5.80
C GLY A 195 3.42 21.64 -5.03
N GLU A 196 3.27 21.88 -3.72
CA GLU A 196 4.36 22.30 -2.83
C GLU A 196 5.45 21.22 -2.73
N LEU A 197 5.08 19.99 -2.40
CA LEU A 197 6.00 18.84 -2.34
C LEU A 197 6.73 18.59 -3.67
N LYS A 198 6.02 18.73 -4.80
CA LYS A 198 6.59 18.58 -6.13
C LYS A 198 7.65 19.65 -6.40
N ARG A 199 7.38 20.93 -6.10
CA ARG A 199 8.37 22.01 -6.27
C ARG A 199 9.64 21.73 -5.46
N GLU A 200 9.48 21.25 -4.23
CA GLU A 200 10.58 20.83 -3.36
C GLU A 200 11.31 19.56 -3.83
N GLY A 201 10.81 18.85 -4.85
CA GLY A 201 11.39 17.61 -5.34
C GLY A 201 11.19 16.42 -4.41
N LYS A 202 10.14 16.47 -3.57
CA LYS A 202 9.81 15.43 -2.58
C LYS A 202 8.66 14.51 -2.99
N LEU A 203 7.95 14.83 -4.07
CA LEU A 203 6.79 14.06 -4.53
C LEU A 203 7.20 13.01 -5.56
N ASP A 204 7.30 11.74 -5.15
CA ASP A 204 7.61 10.61 -6.03
C ASP A 204 6.39 10.09 -6.81
N GLY A 205 5.19 10.33 -6.31
CA GLY A 205 3.94 9.90 -6.92
C GLY A 205 2.73 10.10 -6.00
N ILE A 206 1.56 9.70 -6.50
CA ILE A 206 0.29 9.78 -5.78
C ILE A 206 -0.41 8.42 -5.88
N PHE A 207 -0.98 7.92 -4.78
CA PHE A 207 -1.91 6.79 -4.82
C PHE A 207 -3.32 7.20 -4.40
N VAL A 208 -4.32 6.52 -4.95
CA VAL A 208 -5.74 6.81 -4.69
C VAL A 208 -6.48 5.57 -4.23
N TRP A 209 -7.22 5.71 -3.12
CA TRP A 209 -8.16 4.71 -2.62
C TRP A 209 -9.60 5.21 -2.79
N CYS A 210 -10.44 4.67 -3.67
CA CYS A 210 -10.16 3.66 -4.67
C CYS A 210 -10.95 3.95 -5.96
N ALA A 211 -10.65 3.20 -7.02
CA ALA A 211 -11.31 3.37 -8.30
C ALA A 211 -12.83 3.11 -8.23
N ASP A 212 -13.27 2.19 -7.36
CA ASP A 212 -14.67 1.84 -7.16
C ASP A 212 -15.51 3.05 -6.73
N ASP A 213 -15.03 3.82 -5.74
CA ASP A 213 -15.66 5.06 -5.30
C ASP A 213 -15.56 6.17 -6.35
N SER A 214 -14.40 6.29 -6.99
CA SER A 214 -14.13 7.30 -8.02
C SER A 214 -14.99 7.15 -9.27
N LYS A 215 -15.55 5.96 -9.51
CA LYS A 215 -16.49 5.73 -10.61
C LYS A 215 -17.65 6.72 -10.58
N SER A 216 -18.15 7.06 -9.39
CA SER A 216 -19.26 8.01 -9.21
C SER A 216 -18.93 9.44 -9.63
N ASN A 217 -17.65 9.83 -9.57
CA ASN A 217 -17.18 11.18 -9.91
C ASN A 217 -16.48 11.27 -11.27
N GLY A 218 -16.49 10.19 -12.06
CA GLY A 218 -15.90 10.14 -13.40
C GLY A 218 -14.37 10.22 -13.41
N PHE A 219 -13.73 9.74 -12.33
CA PHE A 219 -12.27 9.76 -12.12
C PHE A 219 -11.67 11.16 -12.18
N LYS A 220 -12.39 12.14 -11.64
CA LYS A 220 -12.00 13.55 -11.69
C LYS A 220 -10.66 13.80 -10.99
N TYR A 221 -10.44 13.16 -9.85
CA TYR A 221 -9.26 13.40 -9.01
C TYR A 221 -8.02 12.67 -9.51
N GLU A 222 -8.19 11.49 -10.10
CA GLU A 222 -7.14 10.72 -10.78
C GLU A 222 -6.59 11.51 -11.96
N LYS A 223 -7.47 12.05 -12.82
CA LYS A 223 -7.06 12.89 -13.96
C LYS A 223 -6.27 14.10 -13.50
N ARG A 224 -6.69 14.73 -12.39
CA ARG A 224 -5.98 15.87 -11.81
C ARG A 224 -4.64 15.47 -11.20
N ALA A 225 -4.54 14.31 -10.55
CA ALA A 225 -3.29 13.77 -10.03
C ALA A 225 -2.30 13.48 -11.16
N GLN A 226 -2.76 12.82 -12.24
CA GLN A 226 -1.96 12.54 -13.43
C GLN A 226 -1.46 13.83 -14.08
N ALA A 227 -2.34 14.83 -14.29
CA ALA A 227 -1.95 16.12 -14.83
C ALA A 227 -0.91 16.83 -13.94
N LEU A 228 -1.13 16.83 -12.61
CA LEU A 228 -0.18 17.43 -11.66
C LEU A 228 1.18 16.75 -11.75
N LEU A 229 1.25 15.44 -11.89
CA LEU A 229 2.50 14.69 -11.97
C LEU A 229 3.21 14.91 -13.31
N ALA A 230 2.47 14.85 -14.42
CA ALA A 230 3.01 15.00 -15.79
C ALA A 230 3.51 16.41 -16.13
N ASP A 231 3.02 17.45 -15.44
CA ASP A 231 3.47 18.82 -15.65
C ASP A 231 5.00 18.94 -15.46
N GLN A 232 5.71 19.64 -16.34
CA GLN A 232 7.16 19.81 -16.12
C GLN A 232 7.39 20.86 -15.03
N LYS A 233 8.51 20.75 -14.29
CA LYS A 233 8.92 21.76 -13.31
C LYS A 233 9.24 23.08 -14.00
#